data_AF-A0A969NA58-F1
#
_entry.id   AF-A0A969NA58-F1
#
_cell.length_a   1.000
_cell.length_b   1.000
_cell.length_c   1.000
_cell.angle_alpha   90.00
_cell.angle_beta   90.00
_cell.angle_gamma   90.00
#
_symmetry.space_group_name_H-M   'P 1'
#
loop_
_entity.id
_entity.type
_entity.pdbx_description
1 polymer ?
#
loop_
_entity_poly.entity_id
_entity_poly.type
_entity_poly.pdbx_seq_one_letter_code
_entity_poly.pdbx_strand_id
1 'polypeptide(L)'
;MLSTINLTKQEVASLIDNEEIVTFSTKNFDYDMETLATVRTGPKPLMVEQPEGASFTIEGNAISWQGWTLRYAMHPREGLVIYQAAFEGRPVLYSASLSEMVVPYGDPQPSWYFRNAFDVGGVQLWFVGQ
;
A
#
# COMPACT_ATOMS: atom_id res chain seq x y z
N MET A 1 17.99 -0.22 21.25
CA MET A 1 17.68 1.20 21.49
C MET A 1 16.38 1.65 20.80
N LEU A 2 15.52 2.37 21.52
CA LEU A 2 14.28 3.03 21.08
C LEU A 2 14.18 4.42 21.75
N SER A 3 13.86 5.47 21.00
CA SER A 3 13.58 6.80 21.54
C SER A 3 12.17 7.27 21.21
N THR A 4 11.51 7.93 22.16
CA THR A 4 10.21 8.57 21.96
C THR A 4 10.41 10.08 21.90
N ILE A 5 9.93 10.70 20.83
CA ILE A 5 10.10 12.15 20.59
C ILE A 5 8.75 12.84 20.71
N ASN A 6 8.70 13.93 21.46
CA ASN A 6 7.55 14.83 21.44
C ASN A 6 7.70 15.82 20.28
N LEU A 7 6.91 15.65 19.23
CA LEU A 7 6.98 16.50 18.04
C LEU A 7 6.53 17.95 18.28
N THR A 8 5.69 18.21 19.30
CA THR A 8 5.21 19.56 19.63
C THR A 8 6.26 20.36 20.40
N LYS A 9 6.89 19.73 21.39
CA LYS A 9 7.94 20.36 22.21
C LYS A 9 9.34 20.22 21.62
N GLN A 10 9.49 19.39 20.58
CA GLN A 10 10.76 19.08 19.93
C GLN A 10 11.82 18.52 20.90
N GLU A 11 11.39 17.68 21.84
CA GLU A 11 12.27 17.09 22.86
C GLU A 11 12.18 15.57 22.90
N VAL A 12 13.24 14.93 23.41
CA VAL A 12 13.24 13.50 23.71
C VAL A 12 12.45 13.28 24.99
N ALA A 13 11.33 12.56 24.88
CA ALA A 13 10.47 12.25 26.02
C ALA A 13 10.95 11.02 26.81
N SER A 14 11.50 10.02 26.11
CA SER A 14 12.08 8.84 26.73
C SER A 14 13.11 8.16 25.82
N LEU A 15 14.03 7.42 26.44
CA LEU A 15 15.02 6.59 25.78
C LEU A 15 15.04 5.23 26.48
N ILE A 16 14.89 4.16 25.71
CA ILE A 16 15.01 2.77 26.16
C ILE A 16 16.21 2.17 25.44
N ASP A 17 17.20 1.71 26.19
CA ASP A 17 18.29 0.92 25.64
C ASP A 17 18.29 -0.47 26.28
N ASN A 18 18.47 -1.49 25.45
CA ASN A 18 18.46 -2.87 25.92
C ASN A 18 19.87 -3.21 26.42
N GLU A 19 19.97 -3.96 27.52
CA GLU A 19 21.27 -4.36 28.08
C GLU A 19 22.06 -5.29 27.15
N GLU A 20 21.36 -6.03 26.27
CA GLU A 20 21.97 -6.90 25.29
C GLU A 20 22.45 -6.11 24.06
N ILE A 21 23.77 -6.05 23.87
CA ILE A 21 24.39 -5.43 22.69
C ILE A 21 24.36 -6.43 21.54
N VAL A 22 23.42 -6.23 20.62
CA VAL A 22 23.37 -6.98 19.35
C VAL A 22 24.26 -6.29 18.31
N THR A 23 25.14 -7.03 17.66
CA THR A 23 26.00 -6.50 16.59
C THR A 23 25.19 -6.13 15.35
N PHE A 24 25.52 -5.00 14.73
CA PHE A 24 24.92 -4.63 13.45
C PHE A 24 25.39 -5.58 12.34
N SER A 25 24.47 -5.91 11.41
CA SER A 25 24.85 -6.64 10.21
C SER A 25 25.78 -5.78 9.35
N THR A 26 26.88 -6.36 8.89
CA THR A 26 27.85 -5.71 7.99
C THR A 26 27.60 -6.05 6.52
N LYS A 27 26.54 -6.81 6.22
CA LYS A 27 26.18 -7.18 4.85
C LYS A 27 25.44 -6.03 4.16
N ASN A 28 25.67 -5.87 2.86
CA ASN A 28 24.86 -5.00 2.00
C ASN A 28 23.55 -5.72 1.64
N PHE A 29 22.40 -5.04 1.79
CA PHE A 29 21.05 -5.50 1.44
C PHE A 29 20.32 -4.54 0.48
N ASP A 30 21.08 -3.70 -0.22
CA ASP A 30 20.54 -2.82 -1.24
C ASP A 30 20.02 -3.67 -2.42
N TYR A 31 18.90 -3.24 -3.00
CA TYR A 31 18.21 -3.93 -4.10
C TYR A 31 18.29 -3.14 -5.42
N ASP A 32 19.18 -2.16 -5.51
CA ASP A 32 19.41 -1.42 -6.74
C ASP A 32 20.22 -2.24 -7.75
N MET A 33 20.14 -1.84 -9.02
CA MET A 33 20.76 -2.60 -10.10
C MET A 33 22.29 -2.61 -10.04
N GLU A 34 22.93 -1.66 -9.35
CA GLU A 34 24.39 -1.56 -9.25
C GLU A 34 24.94 -2.50 -8.17
N THR A 35 24.16 -2.73 -7.10
CA THR A 35 24.54 -3.62 -5.99
C THR A 35 24.17 -5.09 -6.23
N LEU A 36 23.20 -5.35 -7.09
CA LEU A 36 22.82 -6.70 -7.49
C LEU A 36 23.91 -7.36 -8.33
N ALA A 37 24.73 -8.20 -7.69
CA ALA A 37 25.87 -8.88 -8.30
C ALA A 37 25.54 -9.72 -9.55
N THR A 38 24.30 -10.24 -9.67
CA THR A 38 23.84 -10.94 -10.87
C THR A 38 22.32 -10.82 -11.00
N VAL A 39 21.87 -10.21 -12.10
CA VAL A 39 20.45 -10.18 -12.47
C VAL A 39 20.18 -11.30 -13.46
N ARG A 40 19.13 -12.09 -13.22
CA ARG A 40 18.72 -13.18 -14.11
C ARG A 40 18.38 -12.62 -15.50
N THR A 41 18.82 -13.30 -16.56
CA THR A 41 18.34 -12.99 -17.91
C THR A 41 16.82 -13.07 -17.97
N GLY A 42 16.18 -12.00 -18.44
CA GLY A 42 14.74 -11.90 -18.53
C GLY A 42 14.11 -12.97 -19.46
N PRO A 43 12.82 -13.27 -19.28
CA PRO A 43 12.09 -14.09 -20.26
C PRO A 43 12.04 -13.38 -21.63
N LYS A 44 11.68 -14.13 -22.68
CA LYS A 44 11.36 -13.52 -23.98
C LYS A 44 10.24 -12.46 -23.81
N PRO A 45 10.19 -11.41 -24.64
CA PRO A 45 9.19 -10.36 -24.52
C PRO A 45 7.75 -10.88 -24.53
N LEU A 46 6.91 -10.30 -23.67
CA LEU A 46 5.46 -10.49 -23.67
C LEU A 46 4.80 -9.22 -24.19
N MET A 47 3.88 -9.36 -25.15
CA MET A 47 3.14 -8.25 -25.73
C MET A 47 1.64 -8.49 -25.52
N VAL A 48 0.95 -7.50 -24.96
CA VAL A 48 -0.51 -7.53 -24.73
C VAL A 48 -1.12 -6.41 -25.56
N GLU A 49 -1.87 -6.79 -26.60
CA GLU A 49 -2.47 -5.84 -27.54
C GLU A 49 -3.99 -6.04 -27.63
N GLN A 50 -4.70 -4.93 -27.83
CA GLN A 50 -6.13 -4.91 -28.16
C GLN A 50 -6.31 -4.07 -29.43
N PRO A 51 -6.15 -4.67 -30.63
CA PRO A 51 -6.13 -3.94 -31.90
C PRO A 51 -7.40 -3.12 -32.18
N GLU A 52 -8.53 -3.55 -31.63
CA GLU A 52 -9.84 -2.91 -31.74
C GLU A 52 -10.18 -2.03 -30.53
N GLY A 53 -9.23 -1.84 -29.60
CA GLY A 53 -9.42 -1.09 -28.36
C GLY A 53 -9.97 -1.91 -27.20
N ALA A 54 -10.17 -1.24 -26.06
CA ALA A 54 -10.71 -1.87 -24.87
C ALA A 54 -12.21 -2.15 -25.01
N SER A 55 -12.67 -3.26 -24.42
CA SER A 55 -14.09 -3.62 -24.42
C SER A 55 -14.92 -2.89 -23.34
N PHE A 56 -14.32 -1.94 -22.63
CA PHE A 56 -14.99 -1.08 -21.65
C PHE A 56 -14.99 0.36 -22.13
N THR A 57 -16.00 1.13 -21.71
CA THR A 57 -16.05 2.58 -21.92
C THR A 57 -15.93 3.30 -20.58
N ILE A 58 -15.34 4.50 -20.63
CA ILE A 58 -15.27 5.41 -19.48
C ILE A 58 -15.86 6.75 -19.88
N GLU A 59 -16.89 7.19 -19.16
CA GLU A 59 -17.52 8.49 -19.33
C GLU A 59 -17.46 9.26 -18.01
N GLY A 60 -16.53 10.22 -17.93
CA GLY A 60 -16.19 10.86 -16.65
C GLY A 60 -15.60 9.84 -15.69
N ASN A 61 -16.37 9.47 -14.65
CA ASN A 61 -16.00 8.43 -13.70
C ASN A 61 -16.86 7.16 -13.78
N ALA A 62 -17.77 7.08 -14.75
CA ALA A 62 -18.60 5.90 -14.97
C ALA A 62 -17.89 4.92 -15.90
N ILE A 63 -17.89 3.65 -15.54
CA ILE A 63 -17.34 2.53 -16.31
C ILE A 63 -18.50 1.64 -16.75
N SER A 64 -18.53 1.29 -18.04
CA SER A 64 -19.44 0.29 -18.60
C SER A 64 -18.63 -0.84 -19.23
N TRP A 65 -18.88 -2.09 -18.83
CA TRP A 65 -18.13 -3.25 -19.33
C TRP A 65 -18.93 -4.55 -19.20
N GLN A 66 -19.21 -5.24 -20.31
CA GLN A 66 -19.78 -6.59 -20.30
C GLN A 66 -21.03 -6.73 -19.39
N GLY A 67 -21.97 -5.80 -19.48
CA GLY A 67 -23.18 -5.77 -18.65
C GLY A 67 -23.02 -5.12 -17.27
N TRP A 68 -21.80 -4.82 -16.84
CA TRP A 68 -21.53 -4.03 -15.64
C TRP A 68 -21.61 -2.54 -15.91
N THR A 69 -22.13 -1.82 -14.92
CA THR A 69 -22.01 -0.37 -14.78
C THR A 69 -21.57 -0.04 -13.37
N LEU A 70 -20.59 0.84 -13.21
CA LEU A 70 -20.08 1.29 -11.92
C LEU A 70 -19.44 2.67 -12.02
N ARG A 71 -19.20 3.32 -10.89
CA ARG A 71 -18.44 4.58 -10.81
C ARG A 71 -17.20 4.39 -9.94
N TYR A 72 -16.14 5.13 -10.21
CA TYR A 72 -14.95 5.15 -9.35
C TYR A 72 -14.63 6.56 -8.84
N ALA A 73 -13.93 6.63 -7.71
CA ALA A 73 -13.32 7.86 -7.22
C ALA A 73 -12.03 7.54 -6.43
N MET A 74 -11.13 8.52 -6.34
CA MET A 74 -9.94 8.44 -5.49
C MET A 74 -10.20 9.21 -4.20
N HIS A 75 -10.21 8.49 -3.08
CA HIS A 75 -10.34 9.03 -1.73
C HIS A 75 -8.96 9.11 -1.07
N PRO A 76 -8.58 10.23 -0.44
CA PRO A 76 -7.23 10.43 0.10
C PRO A 76 -6.84 9.38 1.15
N ARG A 77 -7.80 8.84 1.90
CA ARG A 77 -7.55 7.82 2.92
C ARG A 77 -7.64 6.40 2.36
N GLU A 78 -8.74 6.08 1.68
CA GLU A 78 -9.08 4.69 1.28
C GLU A 78 -8.52 4.31 -0.10
N GLY A 79 -7.97 5.26 -0.85
CA GLY A 79 -7.54 5.03 -2.22
C GLY A 79 -8.73 4.90 -3.18
N LEU A 80 -8.76 3.83 -3.97
CA LEU A 80 -9.81 3.60 -4.95
C LEU A 80 -11.12 3.21 -4.25
N VAL A 81 -12.19 3.96 -4.54
CA VAL A 81 -13.55 3.64 -4.10
C VAL A 81 -14.44 3.38 -5.31
N ILE A 82 -15.20 2.28 -5.26
CA ILE A 82 -16.20 1.92 -6.26
C ILE A 82 -17.58 2.32 -5.73
N TYR A 83 -18.43 2.88 -6.58
CA TYR A 83 -19.80 3.29 -6.27
C TYR A 83 -20.80 2.72 -7.28
N GLN A 84 -22.01 2.43 -6.79
CA GLN A 84 -23.20 2.10 -7.58
C GLN A 84 -22.96 1.00 -8.63
N ALA A 85 -22.28 -0.08 -8.25
CA ALA A 85 -22.06 -1.21 -9.14
C ALA A 85 -23.38 -1.97 -9.37
N ALA A 86 -23.71 -2.16 -10.64
CA ALA A 86 -24.89 -2.89 -11.10
C ALA A 86 -24.51 -3.83 -12.26
N PHE A 87 -25.18 -4.97 -12.34
CA PHE A 87 -25.04 -5.95 -13.41
C PHE A 87 -26.38 -6.12 -14.13
N GLU A 88 -26.39 -5.94 -15.44
CA GLU A 88 -27.61 -5.97 -16.27
C GLU A 88 -28.72 -5.05 -15.72
N GLY A 89 -28.31 -3.87 -15.23
CA GLY A 89 -29.21 -2.88 -14.63
C GLY A 89 -29.70 -3.22 -13.22
N ARG A 90 -29.32 -4.36 -12.64
CA ARG A 90 -29.68 -4.77 -11.28
C ARG A 90 -28.59 -4.30 -10.29
N PRO A 91 -28.93 -3.50 -9.27
CA PRO A 91 -27.95 -3.07 -8.26
C PRO A 91 -27.33 -4.27 -7.54
N VAL A 92 -26.00 -4.28 -7.44
CA VAL A 92 -25.23 -5.33 -6.74
C VAL A 92 -24.57 -4.76 -5.49
N LEU A 93 -23.98 -3.57 -5.59
CA LEU A 93 -23.20 -2.95 -4.51
C LEU A 93 -23.28 -1.42 -4.60
N TYR A 94 -23.63 -0.76 -3.50
CA TYR A 94 -23.69 0.70 -3.48
C TYR A 94 -22.31 1.36 -3.34
N SER A 95 -21.43 0.81 -2.50
CA SER A 95 -20.06 1.31 -2.34
C SER A 95 -19.12 0.21 -1.84
N ALA A 96 -17.89 0.17 -2.36
CA ALA A 96 -16.79 -0.60 -1.80
C ALA A 96 -15.49 0.19 -1.80
N SER A 97 -14.77 0.10 -0.68
CA SER A 97 -13.46 0.70 -0.43
C SER A 97 -12.61 -0.24 0.42
N LEU A 98 -11.29 0.00 0.45
CA LEU A 98 -10.43 -0.61 1.45
C LEU A 98 -10.49 0.22 2.74
N SER A 99 -11.35 -0.21 3.66
CA SER A 99 -11.66 0.53 4.89
C SER A 99 -10.45 0.64 5.84
N GLU A 100 -9.69 -0.45 6.02
CA GLU A 100 -8.47 -0.46 6.83
C GLU A 100 -7.57 -1.64 6.44
N MET A 101 -6.27 -1.50 6.70
CA MET A 101 -5.28 -2.58 6.62
C MET A 101 -4.34 -2.44 7.81
N VAL A 102 -4.17 -3.52 8.57
CA VAL A 102 -3.35 -3.53 9.78
C VAL A 102 -2.20 -4.52 9.65
N VAL A 103 -0.99 -4.08 10.00
CA VAL A 103 0.23 -4.91 10.01
C VAL A 103 0.77 -4.95 11.44
N PRO A 104 0.31 -5.91 12.26
CA PRO A 104 0.80 -6.08 13.63
C PRO A 104 2.10 -6.87 13.66
N TYR A 105 3.10 -6.37 14.39
CA TYR A 105 4.32 -7.12 14.67
C TYR A 105 4.15 -7.95 15.95
N GLY A 106 4.49 -9.24 15.88
CA GLY A 106 4.30 -10.20 16.98
C GLY A 106 5.48 -10.35 17.95
N ASP A 107 6.53 -9.54 17.83
CA ASP A 107 7.70 -9.61 18.72
C ASP A 107 7.42 -8.83 20.03
N PRO A 108 7.50 -9.49 21.20
CA PRO A 108 7.18 -8.86 22.48
C PRO A 108 8.27 -7.89 22.99
N GLN A 109 9.44 -7.80 22.33
CA GLN A 109 10.51 -6.93 22.77
C GLN A 109 10.08 -5.45 22.81
N PRO A 110 10.59 -4.65 23.76
CA PRO A 110 10.26 -3.23 23.93
C PRO A 110 10.34 -2.36 22.66
N SER A 111 11.24 -2.70 21.73
CA SER A 111 11.43 -1.97 20.46
C SER A 111 10.43 -2.36 19.34
N TRP A 112 9.66 -3.42 19.55
CA TRP A 112 8.81 -4.03 18.52
C TRP A 112 7.33 -4.10 18.89
N TYR A 113 6.98 -4.33 20.16
CA TYR A 113 5.60 -4.62 20.57
C TYR A 113 4.56 -3.53 20.19
N PHE A 114 4.98 -2.27 20.12
CA PHE A 114 4.09 -1.15 19.80
C PHE A 114 3.89 -0.96 18.30
N ARG A 115 4.66 -1.66 17.45
CA ARG A 115 4.60 -1.52 15.99
C ARG A 115 3.35 -2.20 15.46
N ASN A 116 2.33 -1.39 15.21
CA ASN A 116 1.09 -1.79 14.57
C ASN A 116 0.75 -0.69 13.57
N ALA A 117 1.11 -0.91 12.31
CA ALA A 117 0.79 0.05 11.25
C ALA A 117 -0.70 -0.10 10.89
N PHE A 118 -1.41 1.01 10.86
CA PHE A 118 -2.71 1.15 10.20
C PHE A 118 -2.44 1.85 8.87
N ASP A 119 -2.31 1.10 7.79
CA ASP A 119 -1.80 1.63 6.53
C ASP A 119 -2.80 2.58 5.85
N VAL A 120 -4.10 2.31 6.00
CA VAL A 120 -5.16 3.19 5.47
C VAL A 120 -5.33 4.40 6.37
N GLY A 121 -5.52 4.18 7.67
CA GLY A 121 -5.82 5.25 8.63
C GLY A 121 -4.63 6.12 9.03
N GLY A 122 -3.43 5.54 9.09
CA GLY A 122 -2.22 6.22 9.54
C GLY A 122 -1.41 6.85 8.41
N VAL A 123 -1.15 6.07 7.34
CA VAL A 123 -0.24 6.48 6.26
C VAL A 123 -0.99 7.01 5.04
N GLN A 124 -2.30 6.76 4.93
CA GLN A 124 -3.16 7.12 3.80
C GLN A 124 -2.66 6.47 2.50
N LEU A 125 -3.23 5.31 2.16
CA LEU A 125 -2.76 4.44 1.06
C LEU A 125 -2.54 5.14 -0.27
N TRP A 126 -3.23 6.25 -0.55
CA TRP A 126 -3.03 6.99 -1.79
C TRP A 126 -1.66 7.70 -1.89
N PHE A 127 -1.06 8.08 -0.78
CA PHE A 127 0.21 8.83 -0.76
C PHE A 127 1.46 7.96 -0.79
N VAL A 128 1.33 6.64 -0.67
CA VAL A 128 2.47 5.71 -0.57
C VAL A 128 3.17 5.45 -1.92
N GLY A 129 2.62 5.96 -3.03
CA GLY A 129 3.13 5.71 -4.38
C GLY A 129 3.48 6.94 -5.22
N GLN A 130 3.62 8.14 -4.62
CA GLN A 130 4.10 9.35 -5.31
C GLN A 130 5.57 9.62 -5.06
#